data_AF-A0A1W1IDD3-F1
#
_entry.id   AF-A0A1W1IDD3-F1
#
_cell.length_a   1.000
_cell.length_b   1.000
_cell.length_c   1.000
_cell.angle_alpha   90.00
_cell.angle_beta   90.00
_cell.angle_gamma   90.00
#
_symmetry.space_group_name_H-M   'P 1'
#
loop_
_entity.id
_entity.type
_entity.pdbx_description
1 polymer ?
#
loop_
_entity_poly.entity_id
_entity_poly.type
_entity_poly.pdbx_seq_one_letter_code
_entity_poly.pdbx_strand_id
1 'polypeptide(L)' 'MLKAVAKTKVRGYRVMLGKTQQEMADLFNISKQSYSAKERGVTRFSEDEMITLKEMLQGLFPGITIDEIFLVKK' A
#
# COMPACT_ATOMS: atom_id res chain seq x y z
N MET A 1 -24.71 4.56 -0.02
CA MET A 1 -24.31 3.25 0.55
C MET A 1 -22.81 3.27 0.83
N LEU A 2 -22.43 3.39 2.11
CA LEU A 2 -21.04 3.21 2.54
C LEU A 2 -20.73 1.70 2.50
N LYS A 3 -20.06 1.22 1.45
CA LYS A 3 -19.43 -0.10 1.52
C LYS A 3 -18.41 -0.05 2.65
N ALA A 4 -18.48 -0.97 3.61
CA ALA A 4 -17.46 -1.13 4.62
C ALA A 4 -16.11 -1.34 3.92
N VAL A 5 -15.27 -0.33 3.99
CA VAL A 5 -13.97 -0.33 3.32
C VAL A 5 -13.00 -1.09 4.23
N ALA A 6 -12.52 -2.25 3.78
CA ALA A 6 -11.53 -3.03 4.50
C ALA A 6 -10.25 -2.17 4.64
N LYS A 7 -9.91 -1.81 5.88
CA LYS A 7 -8.75 -0.96 6.17
C LYS A 7 -7.48 -1.73 5.79
N THR A 8 -6.76 -1.23 4.79
CA THR A 8 -5.49 -1.85 4.35
C THR A 8 -4.39 -1.63 5.40
N LYS A 9 -3.40 -2.53 5.45
CA LYS A 9 -2.19 -2.34 6.27
C LYS A 9 -1.20 -1.35 5.64
N VAL A 10 -1.37 -1.05 4.34
CA VAL A 10 -0.48 -0.21 3.54
C VAL A 10 -0.27 1.17 4.16
N ARG A 11 -1.31 1.77 4.75
CA ARG A 11 -1.18 3.06 5.47
C ARG A 11 -0.15 2.99 6.59
N GLY A 12 -0.16 1.91 7.37
CA GLY A 12 0.76 1.73 8.50
C GLY A 12 2.21 1.63 8.01
N TYR A 13 2.44 0.80 7.00
CA TYR A 13 3.75 0.64 6.38
C TYR A 13 4.27 1.94 5.74
N ARG A 14 3.42 2.67 5.01
CA ARG A 14 3.81 3.97 4.45
C ARG A 14 4.25 4.96 5.55
N VAL A 15 3.52 5.04 6.65
CA VAL A 15 3.86 5.92 7.77
C VAL A 15 5.18 5.49 8.43
N MET A 16 5.41 4.18 8.59
CA MET A 16 6.67 3.64 9.12
C MET A 16 7.88 3.97 8.24
N LEU A 17 7.68 3.98 6.92
CA LEU A 17 8.69 4.42 5.95
C LEU A 17 8.90 5.95 5.91
N GLY A 18 8.13 6.71 6.70
CA GLY A 18 8.20 8.18 6.72
C GLY A 18 7.66 8.85 5.45
N LYS A 19 6.85 8.14 4.65
CA LYS A 19 6.39 8.62 3.34
C LYS A 19 5.01 9.26 3.37
N THR A 20 4.83 10.31 2.59
CA THR A 20 3.54 10.91 2.31
C THR A 20 2.80 10.16 1.20
N GLN A 21 1.49 10.40 1.05
CA GLN A 21 0.73 9.83 -0.07
C GLN A 21 1.17 10.38 -1.43
N GLN A 22 1.74 11.58 -1.47
CA GLN A 22 2.26 12.17 -2.71
C GLN A 22 3.53 11.44 -3.15
N GLU A 23 4.50 11.29 -2.24
CA GLU A 23 5.77 10.59 -2.58
C GLU A 23 5.55 9.15 -3.04
N MET A 24 4.59 8.44 -2.45
CA MET A 24 4.25 7.08 -2.92
C MET A 24 3.58 7.09 -4.28
N ALA A 25 2.74 8.09 -4.57
CA ALA A 25 2.11 8.24 -5.86
C ALA A 25 3.14 8.55 -6.96
N ASP A 26 4.11 9.41 -6.65
CA ASP A 26 5.23 9.73 -7.54
C ASP A 26 6.10 8.49 -7.80
N LEU A 27 6.41 7.71 -6.76
CA LEU A 27 7.14 6.44 -6.88
C LEU A 27 6.44 5.42 -7.79
N PHE A 28 5.11 5.36 -7.70
CA PHE A 28 4.27 4.44 -8.48
C PHE A 28 3.87 5.01 -9.85
N ASN A 29 4.26 6.26 -10.15
CA ASN A 29 3.86 6.98 -11.35
C ASN A 29 2.33 7.03 -11.54
N ILE A 30 1.60 7.31 -10.46
CA ILE A 30 0.13 7.47 -10.44
C ILE A 30 -0.26 8.79 -9.79
N SER A 31 -1.54 9.16 -9.90
CA SER A 31 -2.04 10.31 -9.15
C SER A 31 -2.12 10.02 -7.65
N LYS A 32 -1.94 11.05 -6.82
CA LYS A 32 -2.20 10.98 -5.36
C LYS A 32 -3.60 10.43 -5.03
N GLN A 33 -4.58 10.77 -5.86
CA GLN A 33 -5.96 10.29 -5.71
C GLN A 33 -6.05 8.78 -5.94
N SER A 34 -5.38 8.26 -6.96
CA SER A 34 -5.27 6.83 -7.23
C SER A 34 -4.62 6.11 -6.04
N TYR A 35 -3.46 6.60 -5.57
CA TYR A 35 -2.80 6.04 -4.39
C TYR A 35 -3.71 6.06 -3.15
N SER A 36 -4.38 7.17 -2.87
CA SER A 36 -5.32 7.30 -1.74
C SER A 36 -6.52 6.36 -1.85
N ALA A 37 -7.04 6.11 -3.06
CA ALA A 37 -8.09 5.12 -3.28
C ALA A 37 -7.59 3.70 -3.00
N LYS A 38 -6.36 3.37 -3.42
CA LYS A 38 -5.72 2.07 -3.16
C LYS A 38 -5.41 1.86 -1.68
N GLU A 39 -4.86 2.86 -0.99
CA GLU A 39 -4.58 2.81 0.46
C GLU A 39 -5.87 2.65 1.28
N ARG A 40 -6.96 3.27 0.83
CA ARG A 40 -8.27 3.02 1.42
C ARG A 40 -8.78 1.63 1.08
N GLY A 41 -8.33 0.97 0.02
CA GLY A 41 -8.85 -0.34 -0.41
C GLY A 41 -10.07 -0.24 -1.33
N VAL A 42 -10.29 0.95 -1.91
CA VAL A 42 -11.33 1.17 -2.93
C VAL A 42 -10.92 0.55 -4.27
N THR A 43 -9.63 0.66 -4.60
CA THR A 43 -9.01 0.07 -5.79
C THR A 43 -7.85 -0.83 -5.38
N ARG A 44 -7.47 -1.77 -6.24
CA ARG A 44 -6.33 -2.68 -5.99
C ARG A 44 -5.01 -2.04 -6.40
N PHE A 45 -3.93 -2.42 -5.72
CA PHE A 45 -2.59 -2.19 -6.22
C PHE A 45 -2.31 -3.09 -7.42
N SER A 46 -1.52 -2.63 -8.39
CA SER A 46 -1.00 -3.48 -9.47
C SER A 46 0.12 -4.37 -8.93
N GLU A 47 0.51 -5.39 -9.68
CA GLU A 47 1.61 -6.27 -9.30
C GLU A 47 2.92 -5.49 -9.11
N ASP A 48 3.24 -4.57 -10.02
CA ASP A 48 4.43 -3.72 -9.91
C ASP A 48 4.42 -2.87 -8.64
N GLU A 49 3.29 -2.21 -8.33
CA GLU A 49 3.15 -1.41 -7.11
C GLU A 49 3.29 -2.27 -5.84
N MET A 50 2.79 -3.52 -5.89
CA MET A 50 2.88 -4.48 -4.79
C MET A 50 4.33 -4.94 -4.58
N ILE A 51 5.07 -5.20 -5.66
CA ILE A 51 6.49 -5.56 -5.63
C ILE A 51 7.31 -4.38 -5.09
N THR A 52 7.11 -3.17 -5.62
CA THR A 52 7.84 -1.98 -5.15
C THR A 52 7.62 -1.73 -3.67
N LEU A 53 6.38 -1.80 -3.17
CA LEU A 53 6.13 -1.62 -1.73
C LEU A 53 6.79 -2.72 -0.89
N LYS A 54 6.79 -3.97 -1.36
CA LYS A 54 7.46 -5.08 -0.67
C LYS A 54 8.96 -4.81 -0.57
N GLU A 55 9.61 -4.43 -1.67
CA GLU A 55 11.06 -4.14 -1.70
C GLU A 55 11.45 -3.03 -0.72
N MET A 56 10.65 -1.96 -0.65
CA MET A 56 10.85 -0.91 0.35
C MET A 56 10.78 -1.43 1.79
N LEU A 57 9.90 -2.39 2.05
CA LEU A 57 9.71 -2.95 3.39
C LEU A 57 10.72 -4.03 3.75
N GLN A 58 11.36 -4.67 2.78
CA GLN A 58 12.38 -5.69 3.03
C GLN A 58 13.60 -5.15 3.78
N GLY A 59 13.90 -3.85 3.66
CA GLY A 59 14.95 -3.21 4.47
C GLY A 59 14.66 -3.18 5.98
N LEU A 60 13.38 -3.31 6.37
CA LEU A 60 12.94 -3.35 7.78
C LEU A 60 12.49 -4.76 8.20
N PHE A 61 11.91 -5.52 7.26
CA PHE A 61 11.33 -6.84 7.47
C PHE A 61 11.79 -7.79 6.35
N PRO A 62 12.97 -8.42 6.46
CA PRO A 62 13.55 -9.22 5.38
C PRO A 62 12.65 -10.36 4.86
N GLY A 63 11.78 -10.90 5.72
CA GLY A 63 10.87 -12.00 5.40
C GLY A 63 9.47 -11.58 4.95
N ILE A 64 9.17 -10.28 4.84
CA ILE A 64 7.81 -9.82 4.57
C ILE A 64 7.31 -10.28 3.20
N THR A 65 6.08 -10.76 3.16
CA THR A 65 5.42 -11.26 1.96
C THR A 65 4.34 -10.30 1.46
N ILE A 66 4.02 -10.41 0.16
CA ILE A 66 2.90 -9.68 -0.45
C ILE A 66 1.60 -9.98 0.31
N ASP A 67 1.38 -11.25 0.65
CA ASP A 67 0.19 -11.69 1.38
C ASP A 67 0.06 -11.00 2.73
N GLU A 68 1.15 -10.88 3.48
CA GLU A 68 1.13 -10.18 4.76
C GLU A 68 0.82 -8.69 4.64
N ILE A 69 1.26 -8.06 3.53
CA ILE A 69 1.04 -6.63 3.26
C ILE A 69 -0.39 -6.36 2.81
N PHE A 70 -0.92 -7.17 1.89
CA PHE A 70 -2.13 -6.84 1.13
C PHE A 70 -3.35 -7.71 1.49
N LEU A 71 -3.19 -8.88 2.12
CA LEU A 71 -4.32 -9.70 2.53
C LEU A 71 -4.83 -9.31 3.92
N VAL A 72 -6.14 -9.13 4.01
CA VAL A 72 -6.87 -9.02 5.28
C VAL A 72 -7.46 -10.40 5.56
N LYS A 73 -6.96 -11.09 6.60
CA LYS A 73 -7.62 -12.30 7.10
C LYS A 73 -9.00 -11.88 7.63
N LYS A 74 -10.05 -12.52 7.10
CA LYS A 74 -11.42 -12.37 7.61
C LYS A 74 -11.60 -13.14 8.89
#